data_AF-A0A3C1ZA78-F1
#
_entry.id   AF-A0A3C1ZA78-F1
#
_cell.length_a   1.000
_cell.length_b   1.000
_cell.length_c   1.000
_cell.angle_alpha   90.00
_cell.angle_beta   90.00
_cell.angle_gamma   90.00
#
_symmetry.space_group_name_H-M   'P 1'
#
loop_
_entity.id
_entity.type
_entity.pdbx_description
1 polymer ?
#
loop_
_entity_poly.entity_id
_entity_poly.type
_entity_poly.pdbx_seq_one_letter_code
_entity_poly.pdbx_strand_id
1 'polypeptide(L)'
;DSCYNLARTLKRRDESGRNFTPALYTRLRALMELDADALSQMNVVMAGQNGDHAIRDTYRIENEINQLRRSLNDENMRGVDEGDYDYTVYTLFADMVNECEKLGDYVVNVVEARLGMIKQIQ
;
A
#
# COMPACT_ATOMS: atom_id res chain seq x y z
N ASP A 1 8.45 9.72 3.81
CA ASP A 1 7.21 10.49 3.55
C ASP A 1 5.92 9.70 3.74
N SER A 2 5.75 8.51 3.16
CA SER A 2 4.50 7.72 3.31
C SER A 2 4.08 7.49 4.76
N CYS A 3 5.01 7.12 5.66
CA CYS A 3 4.68 6.93 7.08
C CYS A 3 4.15 8.22 7.75
N TYR A 4 4.64 9.39 7.33
CA TYR A 4 4.14 10.68 7.82
C TYR A 4 2.73 10.96 7.30
N ASN A 5 2.46 10.68 6.02
CA ASN A 5 1.13 10.85 5.43
C ASN A 5 0.10 9.87 6.02
N LEU A 6 0.50 8.63 6.29
CA LEU A 6 -0.33 7.66 7.02
C LEU A 6 -0.67 8.18 8.42
N ALA A 7 0.33 8.62 9.19
CA ALA A 7 0.11 9.19 10.52
C ALA A 7 -0.79 10.44 10.47
N ARG A 8 -0.61 11.30 9.46
CA ARG A 8 -1.44 12.49 9.24
C ARG A 8 -2.88 12.11 8.90
N THR A 9 -3.11 11.07 8.11
CA THR A 9 -4.44 10.58 7.77
C THR A 9 -5.14 9.96 8.97
N LEU A 10 -4.41 9.20 9.81
CA LEU A 10 -4.91 8.72 11.10
C LEU A 10 -5.31 9.88 12.02
N LYS A 11 -4.49 10.94 12.09
CA LYS A 11 -4.82 12.13 12.86
C LYS A 11 -6.10 12.81 12.35
N ARG A 12 -6.24 12.98 11.02
CA ARG A 12 -7.47 13.53 10.41
C ARG A 12 -8.70 12.67 10.70
N ARG A 13 -8.54 11.35 10.72
CA ARG A 13 -9.62 10.43 11.12
C ARG A 13 -10.05 10.72 12.55
N ASP A 14 -9.12 10.77 13.49
CA ASP A 14 -9.42 11.05 14.90
C ASP A 14 -10.09 12.42 15.08
N GLU A 15 -9.61 13.46 14.37
CA GLU A 15 -10.18 14.81 14.38
C GLU A 15 -11.59 14.88 13.77
N SER A 16 -11.93 14.00 12.82
CA SER A 16 -13.25 13.95 12.19
C SER A 16 -14.33 13.29 13.06
N GLY A 17 -13.95 12.64 14.17
CA GLY A 17 -14.88 11.86 15.00
C GLY A 17 -15.50 10.66 14.27
N ARG A 18 -14.89 10.24 13.15
CA ARG A 18 -15.27 9.05 12.38
C ARG A 18 -14.25 7.96 12.61
N ASN A 19 -14.65 6.73 12.33
CA ASN A 19 -13.77 5.59 12.45
C ASN A 19 -14.01 4.62 11.28
N PHE A 20 -12.99 3.85 10.96
CA PHE A 20 -13.12 2.76 9.99
C PHE A 20 -14.00 1.66 10.59
N THR A 21 -14.82 1.06 9.75
CA THR A 21 -15.57 -0.14 10.14
C THR A 21 -14.58 -1.30 10.36
N PRO A 22 -14.96 -2.35 11.11
CA PRO A 22 -14.11 -3.53 11.26
C PRO A 22 -13.68 -4.15 9.93
N ALA A 23 -14.56 -4.14 8.92
CA ALA A 23 -14.24 -4.62 7.58
C ALA A 23 -13.15 -3.77 6.90
N LEU A 24 -13.23 -2.44 6.99
CA LEU A 24 -12.20 -1.54 6.48
C LEU A 24 -10.85 -1.73 7.20
N TYR A 25 -10.86 -1.99 8.51
CA TYR A 25 -9.62 -2.32 9.23
C TYR A 25 -8.98 -3.63 8.75
N THR A 26 -9.77 -4.68 8.55
CA THR A 26 -9.27 -5.96 8.03
C THR A 26 -8.67 -5.79 6.63
N ARG A 27 -9.36 -5.05 5.77
CA ARG A 27 -8.89 -4.72 4.42
C ARG A 27 -7.57 -3.94 4.42
N LEU A 28 -7.49 -2.88 5.23
CA LEU A 28 -6.27 -2.07 5.35
C LEU A 28 -5.11 -2.89 5.90
N ARG A 29 -5.37 -3.76 6.87
CA ARG A 29 -4.35 -4.66 7.43
C ARG A 29 -3.77 -5.58 6.37
N ALA A 30 -4.61 -6.18 5.52
CA ALA A 30 -4.14 -7.05 4.45
C ALA A 30 -3.19 -6.32 3.48
N LEU A 31 -3.46 -5.06 3.17
CA LEU A 31 -2.57 -4.24 2.34
C LEU A 31 -1.26 -3.89 3.07
N MET A 32 -1.34 -3.53 4.36
CA MET A 32 -0.15 -3.25 5.18
C MET A 32 0.74 -4.48 5.40
N GLU A 33 0.17 -5.69 5.39
CA GLU A 33 0.94 -6.94 5.44
C GLU A 33 1.76 -7.13 4.16
N LEU A 34 1.19 -6.84 2.98
CA LEU A 34 1.94 -6.84 1.72
C LEU A 34 3.05 -5.78 1.69
N ASP A 35 2.80 -4.58 2.23
CA ASP A 35 3.84 -3.54 2.38
C ASP A 35 4.98 -4.00 3.29
N ALA A 36 4.65 -4.69 4.39
CA ALA A 36 5.65 -5.24 5.30
C ALA A 36 6.49 -6.32 4.60
N ASP A 37 5.86 -7.17 3.79
CA ASP A 37 6.56 -8.17 2.96
C ASP A 37 7.45 -7.50 1.91
N ALA A 38 7.00 -6.43 1.26
CA ALA A 38 7.78 -5.65 0.32
C ALA A 38 9.04 -5.06 0.98
N LEU A 39 8.88 -4.45 2.17
CA LEU A 39 10.00 -3.90 2.94
C LEU A 39 10.98 -5.00 3.40
N SER A 40 10.48 -6.16 3.81
CA SER A 40 11.30 -7.31 4.17
C SER A 40 12.12 -7.78 2.97
N GLN A 41 11.47 -7.89 1.80
CA GLN A 41 12.13 -8.29 0.56
C GLN A 41 13.20 -7.28 0.12
N MET A 42 12.94 -5.98 0.26
CA MET A 42 13.94 -4.93 0.02
C MET A 42 15.18 -5.13 0.89
N ASN A 43 15.01 -5.47 2.17
CA ASN A 43 16.13 -5.73 3.08
C ASN A 43 16.95 -6.96 2.65
N VAL A 44 16.32 -8.00 2.11
CA VAL A 44 17.01 -9.17 1.55
C VAL A 44 17.89 -8.78 0.36
N VAL A 45 17.36 -7.97 -0.57
CA VAL A 45 18.11 -7.45 -1.72
C VAL A 45 19.30 -6.61 -1.25
N MET A 46 19.07 -5.73 -0.27
CA MET A 46 20.10 -4.84 0.28
C MET A 46 21.23 -5.60 0.98
N ALA A 47 20.94 -6.73 1.62
CA ALA A 47 21.93 -7.61 2.24
C ALA A 47 22.81 -8.36 1.22
N GLY A 48 22.58 -8.20 -0.09
CA GLY A 48 23.41 -8.77 -1.15
C GLY A 48 23.07 -10.22 -1.51
N GLN A 49 21.89 -10.71 -1.12
CA GLN A 49 21.43 -12.05 -1.46
C GLN A 49 20.62 -12.03 -2.79
N ASN A 50 21.13 -12.73 -3.81
CA ASN A 50 20.42 -13.25 -4.99
C ASN A 50 19.66 -12.23 -5.89
N GLY A 51 20.37 -11.50 -6.75
CA GLY A 51 19.80 -10.42 -7.60
C GLY A 51 18.59 -10.79 -8.47
N ASP A 52 18.64 -11.88 -9.25
CA ASP A 52 17.57 -12.17 -10.23
C ASP A 52 16.31 -12.75 -9.60
N HIS A 53 16.44 -13.58 -8.56
CA HIS A 53 15.28 -14.10 -7.84
C HIS A 53 14.62 -13.02 -6.99
N ALA A 54 15.44 -12.18 -6.35
CA ALA A 54 14.93 -11.19 -5.42
C ALA A 54 14.12 -10.09 -6.12
N ILE A 55 14.52 -9.66 -7.33
CA ILE A 55 13.74 -8.67 -8.08
C ILE A 55 12.40 -9.22 -8.59
N ARG A 56 12.37 -10.47 -9.05
CA ARG A 56 11.10 -11.10 -9.48
C ARG A 56 10.11 -11.16 -8.33
N ASP A 57 10.58 -11.49 -7.13
CA ASP A 57 9.74 -11.55 -5.94
C ASP A 57 9.27 -10.15 -5.52
N THR A 58 10.11 -9.11 -5.66
CA THR A 58 9.71 -7.71 -5.50
C THR A 58 8.59 -7.32 -6.47
N TYR A 59 8.72 -7.62 -7.76
CA TYR A 59 7.67 -7.32 -8.75
C TYR A 59 6.38 -8.11 -8.52
N ARG A 60 6.48 -9.34 -8.00
CA ARG A 60 5.30 -10.14 -7.62
C ARG A 60 4.52 -9.44 -6.50
N ILE A 61 5.22 -9.06 -5.42
CA ILE A 61 4.59 -8.36 -4.29
C ILE A 61 3.97 -7.03 -4.74
N GLU A 62 4.67 -6.25 -5.57
CA GLU A 62 4.14 -5.01 -6.12
C GLU A 62 2.87 -5.22 -6.95
N ASN A 63 2.83 -6.28 -7.75
CA ASN A 63 1.62 -6.63 -8.50
C ASN A 63 0.46 -7.02 -7.57
N GLU A 64 0.73 -7.72 -6.48
CA GLU A 64 -0.27 -8.06 -5.46
C GLU A 64 -0.80 -6.81 -4.74
N ILE A 65 0.07 -5.88 -4.35
CA ILE A 65 -0.29 -4.57 -3.79
C ILE A 65 -1.20 -3.81 -4.75
N ASN A 66 -0.83 -3.72 -6.02
CA ASN A 66 -1.61 -3.02 -7.03
C ASN A 66 -2.97 -3.65 -7.30
N GLN A 67 -3.03 -4.98 -7.35
CA GLN A 67 -4.29 -5.70 -7.52
C GLN A 67 -5.20 -5.51 -6.31
N LEU A 68 -4.67 -5.63 -5.10
CA LEU A 68 -5.44 -5.43 -3.88
C LEU A 68 -5.93 -3.99 -3.77
N ARG A 69 -5.08 -2.98 -4.04
CA ARG A 69 -5.48 -1.57 -4.09
C ARG A 69 -6.69 -1.35 -5.00
N ARG A 70 -6.68 -1.92 -6.21
CA ARG A 70 -7.80 -1.80 -7.15
C ARG A 70 -9.08 -2.40 -6.56
N SER A 71 -9.01 -3.62 -6.01
CA SER A 71 -10.17 -4.25 -5.35
C SER A 71 -10.69 -3.42 -4.18
N LEU A 72 -9.79 -2.91 -3.34
CA LEU A 72 -10.15 -2.10 -2.18
C LEU A 72 -10.83 -0.79 -2.58
N ASN A 73 -10.39 -0.14 -3.66
CA ASN A 73 -11.03 1.07 -4.16
C ASN A 73 -12.44 0.80 -4.70
N ASP A 74 -12.62 -0.30 -5.45
CA ASP A 74 -13.94 -0.71 -5.95
C ASP A 74 -14.89 -1.05 -4.80
N GLU A 75 -14.41 -1.77 -3.78
CA GLU A 75 -15.18 -2.12 -2.58
C GLU A 75 -15.48 -0.89 -1.71
N ASN A 76 -14.56 0.08 -1.65
CA ASN A 76 -14.76 1.33 -0.92
C ASN A 76 -15.84 2.20 -1.58
N MET A 77 -15.86 2.24 -2.92
CA MET A 77 -16.90 2.93 -3.69
C MET A 77 -18.28 2.30 -3.45
N ARG A 78 -18.38 0.98 -3.51
CA ARG A 78 -19.66 0.29 -3.24
C ARG A 78 -20.15 0.53 -1.82
N GLY A 79 -19.27 0.45 -0.82
CA GLY A 79 -19.68 0.65 0.57
C GLY A 79 -20.19 2.06 0.87
N VAL A 80 -19.60 3.10 0.25
CA VAL A 80 -20.15 4.46 0.39
C VAL A 80 -21.48 4.62 -0.35
N ASP A 81 -21.64 4.00 -1.53
CA ASP A 81 -22.89 4.03 -2.31
C ASP A 81 -24.04 3.30 -1.61
N GLU A 82 -23.75 2.19 -0.93
CA GLU A 82 -24.69 1.40 -0.14
C GLU A 82 -25.01 2.04 1.23
N GLY A 83 -24.25 3.07 1.63
CA GLY A 83 -24.47 3.80 2.88
C GLY A 83 -23.86 3.13 4.13
N ASP A 84 -22.92 2.20 3.96
CA ASP A 84 -22.22 1.53 5.08
C ASP A 84 -21.39 2.53 5.90
N TYR A 85 -20.92 3.61 5.26
CA TYR A 85 -20.19 4.71 5.88
C TYR A 85 -20.24 5.96 5.00
N ASP A 86 -19.88 7.10 5.59
CA ASP A 86 -19.96 8.40 4.90
C ASP A 86 -18.73 8.68 4.02
N TYR A 87 -18.84 9.76 3.24
CA TYR A 87 -17.80 10.21 2.34
C TYR A 87 -16.48 10.59 3.05
N THR A 88 -16.54 10.96 4.33
CA THR A 88 -15.33 11.26 5.11
C THR A 88 -14.55 9.98 5.36
N VAL A 89 -15.23 8.89 5.74
CA VAL A 89 -14.61 7.57 5.89
C VAL A 89 -14.07 7.07 4.55
N TYR A 90 -14.84 7.22 3.46
CA TYR A 90 -14.43 6.86 2.11
C TYR A 90 -13.09 7.52 1.72
N THR A 91 -12.98 8.84 1.91
CA THR A 91 -11.76 9.60 1.55
C THR A 91 -10.57 9.24 2.43
N LEU A 92 -10.78 9.11 3.74
CA LEU A 92 -9.70 8.71 4.67
C LEU A 92 -9.17 7.31 4.37
N PHE A 93 -10.05 6.36 4.03
CA PHE A 93 -9.62 5.01 3.65
C PHE A 93 -8.85 5.02 2.33
N ALA A 94 -9.34 5.75 1.32
CA ALA A 94 -8.64 5.90 0.04
C ALA A 94 -7.25 6.55 0.20
N ASP A 95 -7.12 7.56 1.06
CA ASP A 95 -5.84 8.19 1.39
C ASP A 95 -4.86 7.16 1.99
N MET A 96 -5.31 6.31 2.92
CA MET A 96 -4.47 5.25 3.50
C MET A 96 -4.02 4.23 2.45
N VAL A 97 -4.95 3.75 1.62
CA VAL A 97 -4.66 2.76 0.57
C VAL A 97 -3.66 3.30 -0.46
N ASN A 98 -3.80 4.56 -0.87
CA ASN A 98 -2.88 5.19 -1.81
C ASN A 98 -1.49 5.41 -1.22
N GLU A 99 -1.38 5.73 0.07
CA GLU A 99 -0.06 5.87 0.71
C GLU A 99 0.66 4.54 0.91
N CYS A 100 -0.07 3.44 1.10
CA CYS A 100 0.46 2.08 1.08
C CYS A 100 1.01 1.71 -0.31
N GLU A 101 0.26 1.91 -1.39
CA GLU A 101 0.76 1.58 -2.73
C GLU A 101 2.01 2.41 -3.13
N LYS A 102 2.06 3.69 -2.77
CA LYS A 102 3.29 4.48 -2.95
C LYS A 102 4.49 3.88 -2.21
N LEU A 103 4.27 3.25 -1.05
CA LEU A 103 5.33 2.59 -0.29
C LEU A 103 5.87 1.37 -1.05
N GLY A 104 4.99 0.54 -1.63
CA GLY A 104 5.36 -0.54 -2.55
C GLY A 104 6.18 -0.04 -3.74
N ASP A 105 5.73 1.03 -4.40
CA ASP A 105 6.45 1.68 -5.49
C ASP A 105 7.86 2.14 -5.08
N TYR A 106 8.01 2.72 -3.88
CA TYR A 106 9.33 3.12 -3.37
C TYR A 106 10.24 1.92 -3.13
N VAL A 107 9.70 0.80 -2.63
CA VAL A 107 10.45 -0.45 -2.48
C VAL A 107 11.00 -0.91 -3.83
N VAL A 108 10.16 -0.94 -4.88
CA VAL A 108 10.59 -1.33 -6.23
C VAL A 108 11.71 -0.43 -6.73
N ASN A 109 11.52 0.90 -6.65
CA ASN A 109 12.52 1.87 -7.11
C ASN A 109 13.89 1.66 -6.42
N VAL A 110 13.88 1.35 -5.12
CA VAL A 110 15.09 1.10 -4.34
C VAL A 110 15.77 -0.22 -4.74
N VAL A 111 14.99 -1.28 -4.96
CA VAL A 111 15.49 -2.58 -5.42
C VAL A 111 16.10 -2.47 -6.83
N GLU A 112 15.41 -1.81 -7.76
CA GLU A 112 15.89 -1.58 -9.12
C GLU A 112 17.21 -0.79 -9.12
N ALA A 113 17.27 0.30 -8.36
CA ALA A 113 18.48 1.11 -8.22
C ALA A 113 19.65 0.29 -7.64
N ARG A 114 19.39 -0.57 -6.64
CA ARG A 114 20.41 -1.43 -6.03
C ARG A 114 20.98 -2.45 -7.02
N LEU A 115 20.16 -2.93 -7.95
CA LEU A 115 20.53 -3.92 -8.96
C LEU A 115 21.03 -3.28 -10.27
N GLY A 116 21.04 -1.96 -10.37
CA GLY A 116 21.47 -1.23 -11.57
C GLY A 116 20.48 -1.34 -12.73
N MET A 117 19.20 -1.61 -12.43
CA MET A 117 18.12 -1.67 -13.41
C MET A 117 17.46 -0.30 -13.52
N ILE A 118 17.21 0.15 -14.75
CA ILE A 118 16.46 1.38 -15.04
C ILE A 118 15.09 0.93 -15.55
N LYS A 119 13.99 1.51 -15.03
CA LYS A 119 12.62 1.27 -15.53
C LYS A 119 12.61 1.30 -17.06
N GLN A 120 12.40 0.14 -17.70
CA GLN A 120 11.87 0.13 -19.05
C GLN A 120 10.41 0.57 -18.91
N ILE A 121 10.15 1.82 -19.29
CA ILE A 121 8.80 2.38 -19.38
C ILE A 121 7.99 1.42 -20.27
N GLN A 122 7.02 0.71 -19.69
CA GLN A 122 5.95 0.04 -20.42
C GLN A 122 4.71 0.93 -20.41
#